data_AF-A0A9E7ABZ9-F1
#
_entry.id   AF-A0A9E7ABZ9-F1
#
_cell.length_a   1.000
_cell.length_b   1.000
_cell.length_c   1.000
_cell.angle_alpha   90.00
_cell.angle_beta   90.00
_cell.angle_gamma   90.00
#
_symmetry.space_group_name_H-M   'P 1'
#
loop_
_entity.id
_entity.type
_entity.pdbx_description
1 polymer ?
#
loop_
_entity_poly.entity_id
_entity_poly.type
_entity_poly.pdbx_seq_one_letter_code
_entity_poly.pdbx_strand_id
1 'polypeptide(L)'
;MIFKIKNTLRMKYRMKKQRIKRAQKLKRWKLMISKLSYLPLWHVLVDKGMSKKDLQEKSGVSAATISKLRRGDNVTTDVLLRICSALECDIADICTVMPTEILKETIND
;
A
#
# COMPACT_ATOMS: atom_id res chain seq x y z
N MET A 1 19.78 -41.38 -33.24
CA MET A 1 18.77 -41.45 -32.16
C MET A 1 18.99 -40.39 -31.06
N ILE A 2 20.22 -40.14 -30.62
CA ILE A 2 20.60 -39.17 -29.56
C ILE A 2 20.18 -37.72 -29.86
N PHE A 3 20.26 -37.27 -31.11
CA PHE A 3 19.90 -35.90 -31.52
C PHE A 3 18.40 -35.59 -31.31
N LYS A 4 17.52 -36.56 -31.60
CA LYS A 4 16.08 -36.43 -31.36
C LYS A 4 15.80 -36.30 -29.86
N ILE A 5 16.47 -37.10 -29.02
CA ILE A 5 16.30 -37.07 -27.56
C ILE A 5 16.76 -35.73 -26.97
N LYS A 6 17.94 -35.23 -27.38
CA LYS A 6 18.45 -33.91 -26.96
C LYS A 6 17.51 -32.77 -27.34
N ASN A 7 16.95 -32.78 -28.56
CA ASN A 7 15.97 -31.78 -28.98
C ASN A 7 14.65 -31.86 -28.21
N THR A 8 14.15 -33.07 -27.93
CA THR A 8 12.94 -33.27 -27.13
C THR A 8 13.13 -32.79 -25.69
N LEU A 9 14.27 -33.05 -25.06
CA LEU A 9 14.61 -32.54 -23.72
C LEU A 9 14.74 -31.02 -23.70
N ARG A 10 15.39 -30.43 -24.72
CA ARG A 10 15.52 -28.96 -24.88
C ARG A 10 14.16 -28.28 -25.04
N MET A 11 13.25 -28.88 -25.82
CA MET A 11 11.88 -28.42 -26.00
C MET A 11 11.08 -28.50 -24.69
N LYS A 12 11.15 -29.63 -23.96
CA LYS A 12 10.50 -29.80 -22.65
C LYS A 12 11.01 -28.78 -21.62
N TYR A 13 12.32 -28.52 -21.59
CA TYR A 13 12.92 -27.51 -20.72
C TYR A 13 12.45 -26.08 -21.09
N ARG A 14 12.40 -25.75 -22.39
CA ARG A 14 11.88 -24.46 -22.89
C ARG A 14 10.42 -24.24 -22.48
N MET A 15 9.59 -25.27 -22.61
CA MET A 15 8.19 -25.25 -22.18
C MET A 15 8.06 -25.08 -20.66
N LYS A 16 8.87 -25.79 -19.86
CA LYS A 16 8.90 -25.63 -18.38
C LYS A 16 9.31 -24.22 -17.97
N LYS A 17 10.35 -23.65 -18.61
CA LYS A 17 10.81 -22.27 -18.40
C LYS A 17 9.73 -21.24 -18.76
N GLN A 18 8.97 -21.49 -19.82
CA GLN A 18 7.88 -20.60 -20.24
C GLN A 18 6.67 -20.65 -19.28
N ARG A 19 6.37 -21.83 -18.71
CA ARG A 19 5.38 -21.98 -17.64
C ARG A 19 5.81 -21.26 -16.36
N ILE A 20 7.09 -21.34 -15.99
CA ILE A 20 7.66 -20.61 -14.84
C ILE A 20 7.56 -19.10 -15.04
N LYS A 21 7.93 -18.58 -16.23
CA LYS A 21 7.79 -17.14 -16.54
C LYS A 21 6.34 -16.66 -16.49
N ARG A 22 5.40 -17.46 -16.99
CA ARG A 22 3.95 -17.16 -16.92
C ARG A 22 3.44 -17.19 -15.49
N ALA A 23 3.86 -18.15 -14.68
CA ALA A 23 3.52 -18.24 -13.25
C ALA A 23 4.12 -17.07 -12.45
N GLN A 24 5.36 -16.67 -12.74
CA GLN A 24 6.00 -15.48 -12.15
C GLN A 24 5.27 -14.19 -12.53
N LYS A 25 4.81 -14.05 -13.78
CA LYS A 25 4.00 -12.91 -14.24
C LYS A 25 2.64 -12.85 -13.52
N LEU A 26 1.98 -13.99 -13.33
CA LEU A 26 0.72 -14.08 -12.60
C LEU A 26 0.88 -13.75 -11.10
N LYS A 27 1.99 -14.23 -10.48
CA LYS A 27 2.34 -13.91 -9.09
C LYS A 27 2.50 -12.40 -8.91
N ARG A 28 3.20 -11.74 -9.85
CA ARG A 28 3.40 -10.28 -9.86
C ARG A 28 2.13 -9.45 -10.08
N TRP A 29 1.14 -9.96 -10.83
CA TRP A 29 -0.15 -9.26 -11.01
C TRP A 29 -1.09 -9.43 -9.82
N LYS A 30 -1.07 -10.57 -9.13
CA LYS A 30 -1.81 -10.77 -7.86
C LYS A 30 -1.33 -9.83 -6.74
N LEU A 31 -0.11 -9.32 -6.89
CA LEU A 31 0.60 -8.37 -6.03
C LEU A 31 0.24 -6.89 -6.27
N MET A 32 -0.56 -6.57 -7.31
CA MET A 32 -0.87 -5.18 -7.69
C MET A 32 -1.99 -4.51 -6.87
N ILE A 33 -2.55 -5.20 -5.88
CA ILE A 33 -3.45 -4.53 -4.95
C ILE A 33 -2.57 -3.61 -4.09
N SER A 34 -2.78 -2.32 -4.22
CA SER A 34 -2.13 -1.28 -3.43
C SER A 34 -3.19 -0.58 -2.58
N LYS A 35 -2.88 -0.32 -1.31
CA LYS A 35 -3.76 0.41 -0.39
C LYS A 35 -3.09 1.70 0.05
N LEU A 36 -3.90 2.68 0.40
CA LEU A 36 -3.41 3.91 1.05
C LEU A 36 -3.06 3.60 2.51
N SER A 37 -1.88 4.04 2.91
CA SER A 37 -1.41 4.04 4.29
C SER A 37 -1.30 5.48 4.77
N TYR A 38 -1.81 5.74 5.97
CA TYR A 38 -1.71 7.03 6.66
C TYR A 38 -0.76 6.95 7.86
N LEU A 39 0.18 5.98 7.88
CA LEU A 39 1.25 5.96 8.89
C LEU A 39 2.05 7.28 8.93
N PRO A 40 2.43 7.89 7.78
CA PRO A 40 3.13 9.17 7.78
C PRO A 40 2.37 10.28 8.51
N LEU A 41 1.04 10.35 8.35
CA LEU A 41 0.19 11.30 9.07
C LEU A 41 0.38 11.21 10.60
N TRP A 42 0.44 9.99 11.14
CA TRP A 42 0.59 9.80 12.58
C TRP A 42 1.98 10.21 13.07
N HIS A 43 3.02 10.01 12.27
CA HIS A 43 4.37 10.53 12.58
C HIS A 43 4.37 12.06 12.60
N VAL A 44 3.77 12.71 11.59
CA VAL A 44 3.65 14.18 11.55
C VAL A 44 2.93 14.73 12.79
N LEU A 45 1.90 14.03 13.29
CA LEU A 45 1.24 14.44 14.53
C LEU A 45 2.17 14.35 15.75
N VAL A 46 2.98 13.29 15.86
CA VAL A 46 3.96 13.14 16.94
C VAL A 46 5.02 14.24 16.85
N ASP A 47 5.54 14.50 15.66
CA ASP A 47 6.55 15.54 15.43
C ASP A 47 6.03 16.95 15.80
N LYS A 48 4.73 17.20 15.60
CA LYS A 48 4.05 18.45 15.97
C LYS A 48 3.50 18.46 17.40
N GLY A 49 3.67 17.40 18.18
CA GLY A 49 3.13 17.28 19.54
C GLY A 49 1.59 17.34 19.60
N MET A 50 0.91 16.93 18.54
CA MET A 50 -0.54 16.99 18.41
C MET A 50 -1.20 15.63 18.68
N SER A 51 -2.29 15.63 19.43
CA SER A 51 -3.12 14.45 19.58
C SER A 51 -4.09 14.28 18.40
N LYS A 52 -4.65 13.08 18.26
CA LYS A 52 -5.71 12.80 17.25
C LYS A 52 -6.96 13.65 17.48
N LYS A 53 -7.22 14.04 18.73
CA LYS A 53 -8.32 14.93 19.10
C LYS A 53 -8.03 16.36 18.61
N ASP A 54 -6.79 16.82 18.78
CA ASP A 54 -6.38 18.14 18.29
C ASP A 54 -6.43 18.22 16.77
N LEU A 55 -6.05 17.13 16.08
CA LEU A 55 -6.23 17.03 14.62
C LEU A 55 -7.72 17.13 14.25
N GLN A 56 -8.60 16.44 14.99
CA GLN A 56 -10.04 16.49 14.75
C GLN A 56 -10.59 17.91 14.91
N GLU A 57 -10.20 18.60 15.98
CA GLU A 57 -10.63 19.98 16.27
C GLU A 57 -10.09 20.97 15.24
N LYS A 58 -8.80 20.91 14.90
CA LYS A 58 -8.17 21.84 13.93
C LYS A 58 -8.64 21.62 12.49
N SER A 59 -8.76 20.38 12.03
CA SER A 59 -9.21 20.09 10.65
C SER A 59 -10.73 20.11 10.51
N GLY A 60 -11.47 20.07 11.63
CA GLY A 60 -12.93 20.00 11.68
C GLY A 60 -13.51 18.71 11.08
N VAL A 61 -12.70 17.66 10.94
CA VAL A 61 -13.15 16.35 10.45
C VAL A 61 -13.91 15.60 11.55
N SER A 62 -14.81 14.71 11.17
CA SER A 62 -15.56 13.92 12.15
C SER A 62 -14.70 12.81 12.78
N ALA A 63 -15.04 12.39 14.01
CA ALA A 63 -14.39 11.25 14.67
C ALA A 63 -14.49 9.94 13.85
N ALA A 64 -15.57 9.79 13.08
CA ALA A 64 -15.73 8.68 12.14
C ALA A 64 -14.66 8.70 11.04
N THR A 65 -14.26 9.88 10.59
CA THR A 65 -13.21 10.06 9.57
C THR A 65 -11.83 9.74 10.12
N ILE A 66 -11.52 10.18 11.34
CA ILE A 66 -10.29 9.79 12.04
C ILE A 66 -10.21 8.26 12.21
N SER A 67 -11.34 7.61 12.51
CA SER A 67 -11.42 6.14 12.63
C SER A 67 -11.17 5.44 11.29
N LYS A 68 -11.66 5.98 10.17
CA LYS A 68 -11.36 5.49 8.81
C LYS A 68 -9.88 5.59 8.48
N LEU A 69 -9.26 6.74 8.76
CA LEU A 69 -7.82 6.95 8.57
C LEU A 69 -6.99 5.95 9.38
N ARG A 70 -7.40 5.66 10.62
CA ARG A 70 -6.73 4.65 11.47
C ARG A 70 -6.76 3.24 10.86
N ARG A 71 -7.84 2.87 10.17
CA ARG A 71 -7.98 1.56 9.51
C ARG A 71 -7.34 1.51 8.12
N GLY A 72 -6.84 2.64 7.60
CA GLY A 72 -6.36 2.72 6.22
C GLY A 72 -7.49 2.66 5.19
N ASP A 73 -8.70 3.07 5.57
CA ASP A 73 -9.84 3.15 4.65
C ASP A 73 -9.67 4.34 3.70
N ASN A 74 -10.34 4.28 2.54
CA ASN A 74 -10.38 5.41 1.62
C ASN A 74 -11.19 6.56 2.23
N VAL A 75 -10.61 7.76 2.17
CA VAL A 75 -11.29 9.02 2.48
C VAL A 75 -11.39 9.88 1.22
N THR A 76 -12.26 10.88 1.24
CA THR A 76 -12.37 11.83 0.13
C THR A 76 -11.16 12.75 0.10
N THR A 77 -10.80 13.24 -1.09
CA THR A 77 -9.69 14.17 -1.25
C THR A 77 -9.92 15.48 -0.48
N ASP A 78 -11.18 15.92 -0.35
CA ASP A 78 -11.55 17.09 0.46
C ASP A 78 -11.12 16.97 1.94
N VAL A 79 -11.31 15.78 2.53
CA VAL A 79 -10.85 15.50 3.89
C VAL A 79 -9.32 15.59 3.98
N LEU A 80 -8.60 15.07 3.00
CA LEU A 80 -7.14 15.13 2.96
C LEU A 80 -6.66 16.59 2.86
N LEU A 81 -7.30 17.40 2.02
CA LEU A 81 -6.99 18.83 1.90
C LEU A 81 -7.19 19.57 3.23
N ARG A 82 -8.31 19.32 3.93
CA ARG A 82 -8.56 19.91 5.26
C ARG A 82 -7.51 19.53 6.29
N ILE A 83 -7.02 18.28 6.25
CA ILE A 83 -5.94 17.81 7.12
C ILE A 83 -4.62 18.49 6.77
N CYS A 84 -4.27 18.56 5.48
CA CYS A 84 -3.09 19.27 4.98
C CYS A 84 -3.10 20.74 5.38
N SER A 85 -4.24 21.44 5.24
CA SER A 85 -4.40 22.83 5.67
C SER A 85 -4.27 23.00 7.18
N ALA A 86 -4.78 22.06 7.98
CA ALA A 86 -4.69 22.10 9.45
C ALA A 86 -3.28 21.82 9.98
N LEU A 87 -2.49 21.05 9.23
CA LEU A 87 -1.13 20.65 9.58
C LEU A 87 -0.05 21.45 8.83
N GLU A 88 -0.42 22.30 7.87
CA GLU A 88 0.51 23.03 7.00
C GLU A 88 1.53 22.10 6.34
N CYS A 89 1.05 21.01 5.73
CA CYS A 89 1.88 20.01 5.04
C CYS A 89 1.28 19.58 3.70
N ASP A 90 2.07 18.89 2.88
CA ASP A 90 1.62 18.35 1.60
C ASP A 90 0.92 16.98 1.78
N ILE A 91 0.14 16.56 0.78
CA ILE A 91 -0.53 15.26 0.74
C ILE A 91 0.50 14.12 0.80
N ALA A 92 1.68 14.32 0.21
CA ALA A 92 2.78 13.36 0.23
C ALA A 92 3.32 13.07 1.64
N ASP A 93 3.20 14.03 2.56
CA ASP A 93 3.68 13.89 3.95
C ASP A 93 2.72 13.10 4.83
N ILE A 94 1.44 13.00 4.43
CA ILE A 94 0.39 12.37 5.25
C ILE A 94 -0.08 11.02 4.72
N CYS A 95 0.15 10.72 3.43
CA CYS A 95 -0.30 9.47 2.82
C CYS A 95 0.76 8.84 1.92
N THR A 96 0.74 7.52 1.85
CA THR A 96 1.66 6.75 0.99
C THR A 96 0.96 5.49 0.48
N VAL A 97 1.32 5.07 -0.72
CA VAL A 97 0.74 3.87 -1.34
C VAL A 97 1.57 2.65 -0.94
N MET A 98 0.97 1.69 -0.24
CA MET A 98 1.61 0.46 0.23
C MET A 98 1.12 -0.76 -0.55
N PRO A 99 2.03 -1.65 -1.02
CA PRO A 99 1.65 -2.96 -1.52
C PRO A 99 0.97 -3.80 -0.43
N THR A 100 -0.10 -4.51 -0.77
CA THR A 100 -0.94 -5.24 0.22
C THR A 100 -0.21 -6.37 0.95
N GLU A 101 1.01 -6.74 0.54
CA GLU A 101 1.82 -7.76 1.24
C GLU A 101 2.32 -7.30 2.62
N ILE A 102 2.40 -5.99 2.88
CA ILE A 102 3.06 -5.43 4.08
C ILE A 102 2.07 -5.19 5.26
N LEU A 103 0.76 -5.19 5.00
CA LEU A 103 -0.26 -4.76 5.98
C LEU A 103 -0.66 -5.83 7.02
N LYS A 104 0.01 -6.99 7.04
CA LYS A 104 -0.26 -8.04 8.02
C LYS A 104 0.55 -7.91 9.31
N GLU A 105 1.61 -7.10 9.32
CA GLU A 105 2.54 -7.03 10.45
C GLU A 105 2.27 -5.87 11.42
N THR A 106 1.58 -4.79 10.98
CA THR A 106 1.43 -3.58 11.81
C THR A 106 0.11 -3.46 12.59
N ILE A 107 -0.68 -4.54 12.72
CA ILE A 107 -1.95 -4.53 13.49
C ILE A 107 -1.76 -5.12 14.91
N ASN A 108 -0.56 -5.62 15.24
CA ASN A 108 -0.34 -6.40 16.47
C ASN A 108 0.53 -5.75 17.55
N ASP A 109 0.87 -4.46 17.42
CA ASP A 109 1.55 -3.67 18.46
C ASP A 109 0.70 -2.45 18.89
#